data_AF-A0A2X1KRV3-F1
#
_entry.id   AF-A0A2X1KRV3-F1
#
_cell.length_a   1.000
_cell.length_b   1.000
_cell.length_c   1.000
_cell.angle_alpha   90.00
_cell.angle_beta   90.00
_cell.angle_gamma   90.00
#
_symmetry.space_group_name_H-M   'P 1'
#
loop_
_entity.id
_entity.type
_entity.pdbx_description
1 polymer ?
#
loop_
_entity_poly.entity_id
_entity_poly.type
_entity_poly.pdbx_seq_one_letter_code
_entity_poly.pdbx_strand_id
1 'polypeptide(L)'
;MQRFRLNGHGHSMVITDLPGVGESRDRDAEYEALYRDILLELDLVLWLIKADDRALSVDEYFWRHILHRGHQQVLVCGDAGRQNGALP
;
A
#
# COMPACT_ATOMS: atom_id res chain seq x y z
N MET A 1 -7.55 -2.96 -9.87
CA MET A 1 -8.31 -2.80 -8.61
C MET A 1 -9.29 -3.96 -8.48
N GLN A 2 -9.24 -4.68 -7.36
CA GLN A 2 -10.25 -5.69 -7.01
C GLN A 2 -10.90 -5.31 -5.68
N ARG A 3 -12.19 -5.61 -5.50
CA ARG A 3 -12.94 -5.27 -4.29
C ARG A 3 -13.61 -6.52 -3.76
N PHE A 4 -13.27 -6.88 -2.53
CA PHE A 4 -13.82 -8.02 -1.81
C PHE A 4 -14.70 -7.51 -0.68
N ARG A 5 -15.87 -8.11 -0.50
CA ARG A 5 -16.75 -7.80 0.63
C ARG A 5 -16.81 -9.01 1.56
N LEU A 6 -16.39 -8.80 2.80
CA LEU A 6 -16.50 -9.76 3.88
C LEU A 6 -17.71 -9.38 4.73
N ASN A 7 -18.58 -10.33 5.03
CA ASN A 7 -19.72 -10.12 5.93
C ASN A 7 -19.66 -11.17 7.06
N GLY A 8 -19.83 -10.75 8.31
CA GLY A 8 -19.79 -11.64 9.47
C GLY A 8 -20.27 -10.97 10.75
N HIS A 9 -21.02 -11.70 11.57
CA HIS A 9 -21.51 -11.26 12.90
C HIS A 9 -22.18 -9.87 12.93
N GLY A 10 -22.93 -9.49 11.88
CA GLY A 10 -23.60 -8.18 11.79
C GLY A 10 -22.70 -7.04 11.30
N HIS A 11 -21.44 -7.33 10.97
CA HIS A 11 -20.50 -6.38 10.40
C HIS A 11 -20.21 -6.72 8.94
N SER A 12 -19.90 -5.70 8.14
CA SER A 12 -19.40 -5.86 6.78
C SER A 12 -18.15 -5.03 6.57
N MET A 13 -17.12 -5.64 6.01
CA MET A 13 -15.86 -5.01 5.66
C MET A 13 -15.67 -5.10 4.15
N VAL A 14 -15.12 -4.05 3.56
CA VAL A 14 -14.70 -4.06 2.17
C VAL A 14 -13.18 -3.99 2.14
N ILE A 15 -12.56 -4.91 1.44
CA ILE A 15 -11.13 -4.90 1.14
C ILE A 15 -10.97 -4.49 -0.32
N THR A 16 -10.25 -3.40 -0.55
CA THR A 16 -9.90 -2.93 -1.89
C THR A 16 -8.42 -3.21 -2.13
N ASP A 17 -8.14 -4.05 -3.11
CA ASP A 17 -6.79 -4.34 -3.57
C ASP A 17 -6.36 -3.30 -4.63
N LEU A 18 -5.29 -2.57 -4.31
CA LEU A 18 -4.71 -1.52 -5.14
C LEU A 18 -3.45 -2.06 -5.84
N PRO A 19 -3.14 -1.59 -7.07
CA PRO A 19 -1.94 -2.01 -7.77
C PRO A 19 -0.63 -1.79 -6.98
N GLY A 20 0.44 -2.49 -7.36
CA GLY A 20 1.78 -2.20 -6.86
C GLY A 20 2.37 -0.97 -7.57
N VAL A 21 3.22 -0.21 -6.87
CA VAL A 21 3.92 0.96 -7.41
C VAL A 21 5.41 0.67 -7.57
N GLY A 22 6.09 1.40 -8.45
CA GLY A 22 7.55 1.31 -8.62
C GLY A 22 8.04 0.40 -9.75
N GLU A 23 7.14 -0.17 -10.55
CA GLU A 23 7.50 -0.91 -11.77
C GLU A 23 7.79 0.03 -12.95
N SER A 24 7.06 1.15 -13.07
CA SER A 24 7.21 2.13 -14.15
C SER A 24 6.63 3.48 -13.76
N ARG A 25 7.39 4.55 -14.01
CA ARG A 25 7.00 5.94 -13.69
C ARG A 25 5.70 6.36 -14.37
N ASP A 26 5.44 5.90 -15.59
CA ASP A 26 4.22 6.24 -16.32
C ASP A 26 2.99 5.61 -15.66
N ARG A 27 3.13 4.37 -15.15
CA ARG A 27 2.07 3.68 -14.39
C ARG A 27 1.89 4.29 -13.01
N ASP A 28 2.98 4.72 -12.37
CA ASP A 28 2.95 5.33 -11.05
C ASP A 28 2.10 6.62 -11.04
N ALA A 29 2.14 7.43 -12.11
CA ALA A 29 1.30 8.62 -12.22
C ALA A 29 -0.20 8.29 -12.37
N GLU A 30 -0.53 7.26 -13.15
CA GLU A 30 -1.91 6.76 -13.27
C GLU A 30 -2.41 6.21 -11.93
N TYR A 31 -1.56 5.48 -11.22
CA TYR A 31 -1.88 4.92 -9.91
C TYR A 31 -1.98 5.99 -8.83
N GLU A 32 -1.20 7.07 -8.90
CA GLU A 32 -1.31 8.20 -7.97
C GLU A 32 -2.71 8.84 -8.03
N ALA A 33 -3.24 9.06 -9.25
CA ALA A 33 -4.58 9.58 -9.43
C ALA A 33 -5.65 8.61 -8.89
N LEU A 34 -5.52 7.31 -9.22
CA LEU A 34 -6.42 6.26 -8.73
C LEU A 34 -6.45 6.19 -7.20
N TYR A 35 -5.28 6.29 -6.54
CA TYR A 35 -5.19 6.15 -5.09
C TYR A 35 -5.81 7.35 -4.40
N ARG A 36 -5.61 8.54 -4.96
CA ARG A 36 -6.17 9.78 -4.41
C ARG A 36 -7.69 9.72 -4.30
N ASP A 37 -8.36 9.18 -5.31
CA ASP A 37 -9.82 9.08 -5.32
C ASP A 37 -10.30 8.03 -4.30
N ILE A 38 -9.65 6.86 -4.27
CA ILE A 38 -10.06 5.74 -3.41
C ILE A 38 -9.75 6.02 -1.93
N LEU A 39 -8.60 6.62 -1.61
CA LEU A 39 -8.16 6.85 -0.23
C LEU A 39 -9.06 7.83 0.53
N LEU A 40 -9.84 8.66 -0.15
CA LEU A 40 -10.83 9.53 0.49
C LEU A 40 -12.03 8.75 1.05
N GLU A 41 -12.27 7.54 0.54
CA GLU A 41 -13.42 6.70 0.92
C GLU A 41 -13.07 5.57 1.91
N LEU A 42 -11.78 5.34 2.18
CA LEU A 42 -11.34 4.27 3.08
C LEU A 42 -11.38 4.72 4.54
N ASP A 43 -11.49 3.76 5.47
CA ASP A 43 -11.35 4.02 6.91
C ASP A 43 -10.01 3.52 7.46
N LEU A 44 -9.34 2.63 6.73
CA LEU A 44 -8.08 1.97 7.08
C LEU A 44 -7.30 1.65 5.81
N VAL A 45 -5.99 1.92 5.82
CA VAL A 45 -5.06 1.54 4.74
C VAL A 45 -4.04 0.56 5.28
N LEU A 46 -3.88 -0.58 4.61
CA LEU A 46 -2.79 -1.52 4.84
C LEU A 46 -1.76 -1.34 3.73
N TRP A 47 -0.59 -0.80 4.07
CA TRP A 47 0.49 -0.59 3.11
C TRP A 47 1.56 -1.66 3.30
N LEU A 48 1.77 -2.48 2.27
CA LEU A 48 2.76 -3.56 2.29
C LEU A 48 4.06 -3.08 1.64
N ILE A 49 5.15 -3.03 2.40
CA ILE A 49 6.47 -2.61 1.89
C ILE A 49 7.38 -3.83 1.86
N LYS A 50 8.06 -4.07 0.74
CA LYS A 50 9.18 -5.01 0.72
C LYS A 50 10.42 -4.31 1.27
N ALA A 51 11.10 -4.91 2.24
CA ALA A 51 12.33 -4.35 2.81
C ALA A 51 13.56 -4.53 1.88
N ASP A 52 13.38 -4.39 0.56
CA ASP A 52 14.48 -4.31 -0.39
C ASP A 52 14.78 -2.84 -0.75
N ASP A 53 16.06 -2.47 -0.78
CA ASP A 53 16.55 -1.09 -0.85
C ASP A 53 16.06 -0.30 -2.07
N ARG A 54 15.58 -1.00 -3.11
CA ARG A 54 15.16 -0.38 -4.37
C ARG A 54 13.70 0.08 -4.33
N ALA A 55 12.84 -0.54 -3.51
CA ALA A 55 11.43 -0.17 -3.35
C ALA A 55 11.25 1.06 -2.44
N LEU A 56 12.14 1.24 -1.45
CA LEU A 56 12.06 2.27 -0.42
C LEU A 56 11.86 3.70 -0.92
N SER A 57 12.53 4.11 -2.01
CA SER A 57 12.41 5.48 -2.53
C SER A 57 11.06 5.78 -3.19
N VAL A 58 10.44 4.77 -3.82
CA VAL A 58 9.11 4.92 -4.43
C VAL A 58 8.04 4.88 -3.34
N ASP A 59 8.16 3.96 -2.39
CA ASP A 59 7.28 3.89 -1.21
C ASP A 59 7.28 5.20 -0.42
N GLU A 60 8.46 5.82 -0.20
CA GLU A 60 8.56 7.12 0.49
C GLU A 60 7.84 8.23 -0.29
N TYR A 61 8.00 8.28 -1.62
CA TYR A 61 7.32 9.26 -2.45
C TYR A 61 5.80 9.13 -2.34
N PHE A 62 5.27 7.91 -2.50
CA PHE A 62 3.83 7.63 -2.41
C PHE A 62 3.29 7.94 -1.01
N TRP A 63 4.03 7.56 0.05
CA TRP A 63 3.67 7.88 1.42
C TRP A 63 3.51 9.40 1.64
N ARG A 64 4.53 10.17 1.24
CA ARG A 64 4.55 11.63 1.48
C ARG A 64 3.52 12.39 0.65
N HIS A 65 3.29 11.97 -0.59
CA HIS A 65 2.46 12.72 -1.53
C HIS A 65 0.99 12.30 -1.51
N ILE A 66 0.70 11.06 -1.10
CA ILE A 66 -0.65 10.48 -1.21
C ILE A 66 -1.23 10.16 0.16
N LEU A 67 -0.50 9.47 1.04
CA LEU A 67 -1.05 8.97 2.31
C LEU A 67 -1.08 9.99 3.45
N HIS A 68 -0.29 11.07 3.38
CA HIS A 68 -0.20 12.07 4.46
C HIS A 68 -1.46 12.96 4.63
N ARG A 69 -2.58 12.65 3.98
CA ARG A 69 -3.78 13.50 3.96
C ARG A 69 -4.96 12.81 4.65
N GLY A 70 -5.14 13.08 5.96
CA GLY A 70 -6.40 12.84 6.67
C GLY A 70 -6.43 11.65 7.64
N HIS A 71 -7.63 11.38 8.17
CA HIS A 71 -7.94 10.42 9.26
C HIS A 71 -7.79 8.93 8.90
N GLN A 72 -6.81 8.57 8.08
CA GLN A 72 -6.51 7.17 7.75
C GLN A 72 -5.55 6.61 8.80
N GLN A 73 -5.91 5.47 9.40
CA GLN A 73 -4.90 4.66 10.08
C GLN A 73 -4.13 3.90 9.01
N VAL A 74 -2.80 3.97 9.03
CA VAL A 74 -1.96 3.20 8.11
C VAL A 74 -1.13 2.18 8.88
N LEU A 75 -1.31 0.90 8.54
CA LEU A 75 -0.46 -0.18 9.04
C LEU A 75 0.57 -0.52 7.97
N VAL A 76 1.84 -0.47 8.32
CA VAL A 76 2.95 -0.85 7.43
C VAL A 76 3.43 -2.24 7.81
N CYS A 77 3.32 -3.20 6.88
CA CYS A 77 3.88 -4.53 7.07
C CYS A 77 5.10 -4.71 6.16
N GLY A 78 6.26 -4.92 6.78
CA GLY A 78 7.50 -5.25 6.10
C GLY A 78 7.69 -6.76 5.97
N ASP A 79 8.11 -7.26 4.81
CA ASP A 79 8.66 -8.61 4.73
C ASP A 79 10.07 -8.60 5.33
N ALA A 80 10.23 -9.22 6.49
CA ALA A 80 11.55 -9.48 7.07
C ALA A 80 12.17 -10.65 6.31
N GLY A 81 12.74 -10.35 5.14
CA GLY A 81 13.38 -11.35 4.29
C GLY A 81 14.30 -12.28 5.09
N ARG A 82 14.17 -13.59 4.86
CA ARG A 82 15.08 -14.59 5.43
C ARG A 82 16.50 -14.23 5.00
N GLN A 83 17.35 -13.92 5.97
CA GLN A 83 18.78 -13.73 5.76
C GLN A 83 19.39 -15.08 5.36
N ASN A 84 19.40 -15.41 4.07
CA ASN A 84 20.12 -16.56 3.54
C ASN A 84 21.54 -16.10 3.17
N GLY A 85 22.52 -16.45 3.99
CA GLY A 85 23.90 -16.63 3.53
C GLY A 85 24.98 -15.77 4.19
N ALA A 86 25.91 -16.49 4.83
CA ALA A 86 27.32 -16.18 5.05
C ALA A 86 27.67 -14.96 5.92
N LEU A 87 27.86 -15.22 7.21
CA LEU A 87 28.95 -14.56 7.95
C LEU A 87 30.29 -15.19 7.47
N PRO A 88 31.34 -14.39 7.25
CA PRO A 88 32.67 -14.91 6.90
C PRO A 88 33.28 -15.76 8.02
#